data_AF-A0A9E4JJ22-F1
#
_entry.id   AF-A0A9E4JJ22-F1
#
_cell.length_a   1.000
_cell.length_b   1.000
_cell.length_c   1.000
_cell.angle_alpha   90.00
_cell.angle_beta   90.00
_cell.angle_gamma   90.00
#
_symmetry.space_group_name_H-M   'P 1'
#
loop_
_entity.id
_entity.type
_entity.pdbx_description
1 polymer ?
#
loop_
_entity_poly.entity_id
_entity_poly.type
_entity_poly.pdbx_seq_one_letter_code
_entity_poly.pdbx_strand_id
1 'polypeptide(L)'
;MAQFDFNGNLINTWEDGGLLNVPAGLAIAPSDFGEFSNSLLVANFGDGTIVGFDPNTRQPLGYLEDSQGNPIVIPGLWGLTFGNGASLGEANHLYFAAGPEDGSNDGLFGKLQSVPEPGSVLALFVVSGVGVVSSRRTQVKQHKS
;
A
#
# COMPACT_ATOMS: atom_id res chain seq x y z
N MET A 1 -2.43 -12.53 -16.21
CA MET A 1 -2.87 -11.35 -17.02
C MET A 1 -2.07 -11.25 -18.31
N ALA A 2 -2.45 -10.41 -19.27
CA ALA A 2 -1.67 -10.19 -20.50
C ALA A 2 -1.47 -8.70 -20.76
N GLN A 3 -0.28 -8.33 -21.23
CA GLN A 3 0.15 -6.97 -21.54
C GLN A 3 0.31 -6.83 -23.05
N PHE A 4 -0.30 -5.79 -23.60
CA PHE A 4 -0.25 -5.48 -25.02
C PHE A 4 0.32 -4.09 -25.26
N ASP A 5 0.88 -3.86 -26.44
CA ASP A 5 1.19 -2.51 -26.91
C ASP A 5 -0.08 -1.82 -27.45
N PHE A 6 0.03 -0.55 -27.82
CA PHE A 6 -1.09 0.21 -28.40
C PHE A 6 -1.56 -0.29 -29.77
N ASN A 7 -0.78 -1.15 -30.43
CA ASN A 7 -1.15 -1.78 -31.69
C ASN A 7 -1.84 -3.13 -31.47
N GLY A 8 -2.01 -3.58 -30.22
CA GLY A 8 -2.59 -4.87 -29.86
C GLY A 8 -1.62 -6.05 -29.97
N ASN A 9 -0.32 -5.80 -30.12
CA ASN A 9 0.67 -6.87 -30.08
C ASN A 9 0.89 -7.31 -28.64
N LEU A 10 0.89 -8.62 -28.41
CA LEU A 10 1.21 -9.19 -27.10
C LEU A 10 2.68 -8.87 -26.76
N ILE A 11 2.90 -8.14 -25.68
CA ILE A 11 4.24 -7.86 -25.13
C ILE A 11 4.63 -8.97 -24.16
N ASN A 12 3.75 -9.29 -23.21
CA ASN A 12 4.02 -10.23 -22.13
C ASN A 12 2.75 -10.90 -21.59
N THR A 13 2.93 -12.07 -21.01
CA THR A 13 1.97 -12.69 -20.08
C THR A 13 2.50 -12.56 -18.65
N TRP A 14 1.60 -12.33 -17.70
CA TRP A 14 1.89 -12.20 -16.28
C TRP A 14 1.37 -13.43 -15.56
N GLU A 15 2.22 -14.05 -14.76
CA GLU A 15 1.88 -15.18 -13.91
C GLU A 15 1.14 -14.63 -12.68
N ASP A 16 -0.09 -15.09 -12.43
CA ASP A 16 -0.91 -14.56 -11.34
C ASP A 16 -0.61 -15.17 -9.97
N GLY A 17 0.16 -16.27 -9.94
CA GLY A 17 0.46 -17.03 -8.72
C GLY A 17 -0.79 -17.58 -8.00
N GLY A 18 -1.94 -17.64 -8.67
CA GLY A 18 -3.22 -17.99 -8.07
C GLY A 18 -3.84 -16.90 -7.19
N LEU A 19 -3.32 -15.67 -7.22
CA LEU A 19 -3.80 -14.56 -6.36
C LEU A 19 -4.91 -13.72 -7.01
N LEU A 20 -5.16 -13.87 -8.31
CA LEU A 20 -6.18 -13.06 -8.99
C LEU A 20 -7.56 -13.69 -8.90
N ASN A 21 -8.55 -12.86 -8.57
CA ASN A 21 -9.94 -13.25 -8.46
C ASN A 21 -10.85 -12.17 -9.09
N VAL A 22 -11.32 -12.45 -10.31
CA VAL A 22 -12.13 -11.51 -11.11
C VAL A 22 -11.48 -10.10 -11.14
N PRO A 23 -10.27 -9.96 -11.72
CA PRO A 23 -9.54 -8.69 -11.69
C PRO A 23 -10.29 -7.61 -12.47
N ALA A 24 -10.43 -6.42 -11.89
CA ALA A 24 -11.26 -5.34 -12.44
C ALA A 24 -10.57 -3.97 -12.54
N GLY A 25 -9.70 -3.64 -11.59
CA GLY A 25 -9.02 -2.34 -11.51
C GLY A 25 -7.51 -2.46 -11.51
N LEU A 26 -6.81 -1.48 -12.09
CA LEU A 26 -5.35 -1.47 -12.23
C LEU A 26 -4.79 -0.08 -11.90
N ALA A 27 -3.71 -0.01 -11.13
CA ALA A 27 -3.00 1.24 -10.85
C ALA A 27 -1.49 1.01 -10.68
N ILE A 28 -0.65 1.90 -11.19
CA ILE A 28 0.79 1.89 -10.90
C ILE A 28 1.05 2.73 -9.66
N ALA A 29 1.67 2.13 -8.65
CA ALA A 29 2.03 2.81 -7.42
C ALA A 29 3.17 3.82 -7.64
N PRO A 30 3.11 5.01 -7.03
CA PRO A 30 4.22 5.95 -7.04
C PRO A 30 5.42 5.40 -6.27
N SER A 31 6.56 6.06 -6.43
CA SER A 31 7.84 5.63 -5.82
C SER A 31 7.89 5.73 -4.30
N ASP A 32 6.90 6.36 -3.68
CA ASP A 32 6.80 6.65 -2.24
C ASP A 32 5.56 6.03 -1.58
N PHE A 33 5.03 4.95 -2.14
CA PHE A 33 3.85 4.23 -1.61
C PHE A 33 4.19 3.15 -0.55
N GLY A 34 5.44 3.08 -0.09
CA GLY A 34 5.88 2.08 0.89
C GLY A 34 6.34 0.78 0.24
N GLU A 35 6.00 -0.36 0.83
CA GLU A 35 6.43 -1.70 0.37
C GLU A 35 6.11 -1.98 -1.10
N PHE A 36 4.94 -1.49 -1.55
CA PHE A 36 4.46 -1.67 -2.92
C PHE A 36 4.87 -0.53 -3.87
N SER A 37 5.92 0.25 -3.55
CA SER A 37 6.37 1.35 -4.40
C SER A 37 6.77 0.87 -5.80
N ASN A 38 6.32 1.58 -6.84
CA ASN A 38 6.50 1.24 -8.26
C ASN A 38 5.87 -0.08 -8.73
N SER A 39 5.05 -0.72 -7.89
CA SER A 39 4.35 -1.95 -8.27
C SER A 39 3.11 -1.67 -9.12
N LEU A 40 2.68 -2.67 -9.89
CA LEU A 40 1.34 -2.71 -10.47
C LEU A 40 0.39 -3.29 -9.42
N LEU A 41 -0.63 -2.52 -9.05
CA LEU A 41 -1.71 -2.95 -8.17
C LEU A 41 -2.90 -3.40 -8.99
N VAL A 42 -3.48 -4.54 -8.60
CA VAL A 42 -4.65 -5.13 -9.23
C VAL A 42 -5.75 -5.31 -8.20
N ALA A 43 -6.90 -4.70 -8.43
CA ALA A 43 -8.10 -4.94 -7.64
C ALA A 43 -8.78 -6.25 -8.07
N ASN A 44 -8.98 -7.14 -7.10
CA ASN A 44 -9.82 -8.32 -7.26
C ASN A 44 -11.26 -7.97 -6.87
N PHE A 45 -12.16 -8.03 -7.84
CA PHE A 45 -13.58 -7.78 -7.57
C PHE A 45 -14.21 -8.91 -6.75
N GLY A 46 -13.85 -10.16 -7.05
CA GLY A 46 -14.58 -11.31 -6.49
C GLY A 46 -14.22 -11.68 -5.06
N ASP A 47 -13.09 -11.19 -4.51
CA ASP A 47 -12.74 -11.36 -3.09
C ASP A 47 -12.38 -10.05 -2.38
N GLY A 48 -12.35 -8.93 -3.10
CA GLY A 48 -12.09 -7.60 -2.56
C GLY A 48 -10.63 -7.32 -2.21
N THR A 49 -9.70 -8.23 -2.49
CA THR A 49 -8.27 -8.03 -2.20
C THR A 49 -7.59 -7.15 -3.25
N ILE A 50 -6.40 -6.65 -2.91
CA ILE A 50 -5.53 -5.94 -3.86
C ILE A 50 -4.21 -6.69 -3.95
N VAL A 51 -3.85 -7.13 -5.15
CA VAL A 51 -2.59 -7.84 -5.42
C VAL A 51 -1.57 -6.87 -5.99
N GLY A 52 -0.36 -6.87 -5.43
CA GLY A 52 0.78 -6.18 -6.02
C GLY A 52 1.59 -7.10 -6.94
N PHE A 53 2.10 -6.53 -8.03
CA PHE A 53 3.01 -7.21 -8.96
C PHE A 53 4.22 -6.32 -9.23
N ASP A 54 5.40 -6.92 -9.35
CA ASP A 54 6.58 -6.22 -9.85
C ASP A 54 6.50 -6.12 -11.39
N PRO A 55 6.43 -4.91 -11.98
CA PRO A 55 6.31 -4.76 -13.42
C PRO A 55 7.51 -5.27 -14.23
N ASN A 56 8.68 -5.42 -13.61
CA ASN A 56 9.89 -5.87 -14.29
C ASN A 56 9.90 -7.40 -14.42
N THR A 57 9.63 -8.08 -13.31
CA THR A 57 9.61 -9.56 -13.26
C THR A 57 8.27 -10.15 -13.67
N ARG A 58 7.18 -9.36 -13.62
CA ARG A 58 5.78 -9.78 -13.85
C ARG A 58 5.30 -10.84 -12.86
N GLN A 59 5.96 -10.91 -11.70
CA GLN A 59 5.65 -11.84 -10.62
C GLN A 59 4.82 -11.14 -9.54
N PRO A 60 3.91 -11.88 -8.87
CA PRO A 60 3.17 -11.34 -7.75
C PRO A 60 4.10 -11.07 -6.56
N LEU A 61 3.84 -9.95 -5.89
CA LEU A 61 4.48 -9.55 -4.63
C LEU A 61 3.68 -10.01 -3.41
N GLY A 62 2.38 -10.26 -3.57
CA GLY A 62 1.45 -10.59 -2.49
C GLY A 62 0.26 -9.65 -2.47
N TYR A 63 -0.52 -9.71 -1.38
CA TYR A 63 -1.63 -8.79 -1.14
C TYR A 63 -1.15 -7.51 -0.47
N LEU A 64 -1.86 -6.41 -0.67
CA LEU A 64 -1.75 -5.27 0.25
C LEU A 64 -2.26 -5.70 1.62
N GLU A 65 -1.47 -5.41 2.65
CA GLU A 65 -1.77 -5.80 4.03
C GLU A 65 -1.98 -4.57 4.93
N ASP A 66 -2.75 -4.77 5.99
CA ASP A 66 -2.89 -3.80 7.07
C ASP A 66 -1.64 -3.82 7.97
N SER A 67 -1.60 -2.93 8.97
CA SER A 67 -0.47 -2.84 9.91
C SER A 67 -0.27 -4.09 10.79
N GLN A 68 -1.17 -5.08 10.73
CA GLN A 68 -1.09 -6.35 11.44
C GLN A 68 -0.68 -7.51 10.51
N GLY A 69 -0.45 -7.24 9.21
CA GLY A 69 -0.14 -8.26 8.22
C GLY A 69 -1.36 -9.02 7.71
N ASN A 70 -2.58 -8.51 7.91
CA ASN A 70 -3.76 -9.12 7.32
C ASN A 70 -4.02 -8.51 5.94
N PRO A 71 -4.41 -9.30 4.91
CA PRO A 71 -4.83 -8.75 3.64
C PRO A 71 -5.96 -7.72 3.81
N ILE A 72 -5.83 -6.58 3.13
CA ILE A 72 -6.89 -5.59 3.04
C ILE A 72 -7.98 -6.14 2.11
N VAL A 73 -9.20 -6.24 2.64
CA VAL A 73 -10.37 -6.74 1.92
C VAL A 73 -11.42 -5.63 1.84
N ILE A 74 -11.79 -5.26 0.62
CA ILE A 74 -12.81 -4.26 0.31
C ILE A 74 -13.87 -4.93 -0.57
N PRO A 75 -15.04 -5.32 -0.03
CA PRO A 75 -16.06 -6.02 -0.79
C PRO A 75 -16.50 -5.26 -2.06
N GLY A 76 -16.56 -5.98 -3.19
CA GLY A 76 -16.90 -5.45 -4.51
C GLY A 76 -16.01 -4.31 -5.00
N LEU A 77 -14.72 -4.40 -4.70
CA LEU A 77 -13.67 -3.50 -5.19
C LEU A 77 -13.53 -3.58 -6.72
N TRP A 78 -13.54 -2.44 -7.41
CA TRP A 78 -13.46 -2.41 -8.87
C TRP A 78 -12.58 -1.30 -9.43
N GLY A 79 -12.49 -0.15 -8.75
CA GLY A 79 -11.69 0.98 -9.20
C GLY A 79 -10.49 1.22 -8.29
N LEU A 80 -9.33 1.48 -8.88
CA LEU A 80 -8.12 1.94 -8.19
C LEU A 80 -7.56 3.16 -8.93
N THR A 81 -7.10 4.17 -8.20
CA THR A 81 -6.30 5.27 -8.75
C THR A 81 -5.44 5.90 -7.68
N PHE A 82 -4.26 6.39 -8.07
CA PHE A 82 -3.50 7.28 -7.20
C PHE A 82 -3.98 8.72 -7.37
N GLY A 83 -3.81 9.53 -6.33
CA GLY A 83 -4.00 10.97 -6.42
C GLY A 83 -2.93 11.61 -7.32
N ASN A 84 -3.12 12.88 -7.65
CA ASN A 84 -2.18 13.65 -8.47
C ASN A 84 -1.48 14.78 -7.71
N GLY A 85 -1.64 14.83 -6.38
CA GLY A 85 -1.11 15.90 -5.52
C GLY A 85 -1.86 17.24 -5.67
N ALA A 86 -3.00 17.23 -6.35
CA ALA A 86 -3.82 18.41 -6.61
C ALA A 86 -5.31 18.08 -6.45
N SER A 87 -6.12 18.26 -7.50
CA SER A 87 -7.57 18.07 -7.46
C SER A 87 -8.01 16.62 -7.25
N LEU A 88 -7.15 15.63 -7.53
CA LEU A 88 -7.43 14.21 -7.31
C LEU A 88 -6.92 13.71 -5.96
N GLY A 89 -6.53 14.62 -5.06
CA GLY A 89 -6.03 14.29 -3.73
C GLY A 89 -4.54 13.97 -3.69
N GLU A 90 -4.07 13.44 -2.55
CA GLU A 90 -2.65 13.30 -2.30
C GLU A 90 -2.01 12.22 -3.19
N ALA A 91 -0.83 12.51 -3.76
CA ALA A 91 -0.22 11.69 -4.81
C ALA A 91 0.15 10.27 -4.35
N ASN A 92 0.39 10.10 -3.05
CA ASN A 92 0.79 8.84 -2.43
C ASN A 92 -0.37 8.09 -1.74
N HIS A 93 -1.61 8.53 -1.95
CA HIS A 93 -2.80 7.79 -1.52
C HIS A 93 -3.40 7.00 -2.67
N LEU A 94 -3.74 5.74 -2.37
CA LEU A 94 -4.49 4.87 -3.27
C LEU A 94 -5.98 5.06 -2.99
N TYR A 95 -6.68 5.71 -3.91
CA TYR A 95 -8.13 5.84 -3.89
C TYR A 95 -8.78 4.62 -4.53
N PHE A 96 -9.92 4.22 -4.00
CA PHE A 96 -10.67 3.10 -4.51
C PHE A 96 -12.15 3.40 -4.67
N ALA A 97 -12.77 2.71 -5.62
CA ALA A 97 -14.20 2.59 -5.74
C ALA A 97 -14.59 1.13 -5.50
N ALA A 98 -15.64 0.95 -4.71
CA ALA A 98 -16.25 -0.32 -4.37
C ALA A 98 -17.77 -0.19 -4.46
N GLY A 99 -18.45 -1.31 -4.62
CA GLY A 99 -19.91 -1.35 -4.67
C GLY A 99 -20.39 -2.75 -4.31
N PRO A 100 -21.63 -2.89 -3.82
CA PRO A 100 -22.15 -4.19 -3.43
C PRO A 100 -22.26 -5.11 -4.65
N GLU A 101 -21.83 -6.36 -4.48
CA GLU A 101 -21.86 -7.39 -5.54
C GLU A 101 -23.29 -7.75 -5.98
N ASP A 102 -24.30 -7.38 -5.18
CA ASP A 102 -25.72 -7.63 -5.45
C ASP A 102 -26.36 -6.67 -6.47
N GLY A 103 -25.58 -5.71 -6.99
CA GLY A 103 -26.03 -4.76 -8.01
C GLY A 103 -26.94 -3.64 -7.48
N SER A 104 -27.00 -3.44 -6.17
CA SER A 104 -27.63 -2.24 -5.62
C SER A 104 -26.86 -0.97 -5.99
N ASN A 105 -27.55 0.18 -6.04
CA ASN A 105 -27.01 1.44 -6.57
C ASN A 105 -26.07 2.19 -5.59
N ASP A 106 -25.66 1.53 -4.52
CA ASP A 106 -24.82 2.14 -3.50
C ASP A 106 -23.34 2.03 -3.88
N GLY A 107 -22.59 3.10 -3.71
CA GLY A 107 -21.16 3.13 -3.99
C GLY A 107 -20.37 3.45 -2.73
N LEU A 108 -19.23 2.79 -2.57
CA LEU A 108 -18.22 3.11 -1.56
C LEU A 108 -17.01 3.74 -2.26
N PHE A 109 -16.62 4.93 -1.82
CA PHE A 109 -15.38 5.57 -2.22
C PHE A 109 -14.51 5.78 -0.99
N GLY A 110 -13.24 5.43 -1.09
CA GLY A 110 -12.30 5.54 0.03
C GLY A 110 -10.86 5.71 -0.43
N LYS A 111 -9.95 5.75 0.55
CA LYS A 111 -8.51 5.81 0.29
C LYS A 111 -7.72 4.96 1.28
N LEU A 112 -6.63 4.39 0.80
CA LEU A 112 -5.60 3.71 1.57
C LEU A 112 -4.33 4.55 1.56
N GLN A 113 -3.67 4.61 2.72
CA GLN A 113 -2.39 5.29 2.89
C GLN A 113 -1.38 4.28 3.43
N SER A 114 -0.20 4.25 2.82
CA SER A 114 0.91 3.47 3.37
C SER A 114 1.32 4.06 4.71
N VAL A 115 1.48 3.18 5.71
CA VAL A 115 2.06 3.56 6.99
C VAL A 115 3.57 3.34 6.88
N PRO A 116 4.41 4.39 7.04
CA PRO A 116 5.86 4.20 7.10
C PRO A 116 6.20 3.26 8.24
N GLU A 117 6.98 2.21 7.96
CA GLU A 117 7.44 1.29 8.99
C GLU A 117 8.09 2.04 10.17
N PRO A 118 7.88 1.59 11.43
CA PRO A 118 8.51 2.18 12.61
C PRO A 118 10.03 2.37 12.49
N GLY A 119 10.71 1.53 11.72
CA GLY A 119 12.14 1.67 11.44
C GLY A 119 12.50 2.94 10.64
N SER A 120 11.65 3.36 9.71
CA SER A 120 11.87 4.55 8.87
C SER A 120 11.69 5.85 9.65
N VAL A 121 10.72 5.90 10.59
CA VAL A 121 10.57 7.05 11.48
C VAL A 121 11.73 7.15 12.47
N LEU A 122 12.21 6.02 13.02
CA LEU A 122 13.40 6.01 13.87
C LEU A 122 14.65 6.46 13.11
N ALA A 123 14.81 6.10 11.84
CA ALA A 123 15.91 6.58 11.00
C ALA A 123 15.89 8.12 10.83
N LEU A 124 14.71 8.74 10.64
CA LEU A 124 14.60 10.21 10.62
C LEU A 124 14.99 10.87 11.96
N PHE A 125 14.66 10.24 13.10
CA PHE A 125 15.07 10.75 14.42
C PHE A 125 16.58 10.59 14.67
N VAL A 126 17.25 9.59 14.09
CA VAL A 126 18.71 9.41 14.24
C VAL A 126 19.50 10.40 13.37
N VAL A 127 18.99 10.77 12.19
CA VAL A 127 19.65 11.76 11.31
C VAL A 127 19.50 13.20 11.84
N SER A 128 18.51 13.48 12.68
CA SER A 128 18.26 14.80 13.31
C SER A 128 18.92 14.97 14.68
N GLY A 129 20.14 14.45 14.85
CA GLY A 129 20.91 14.57 16.08
C GLY A 129 21.09 16.01 16.58
N VAL A 130 20.37 16.37 17.64
CA VAL A 130 20.81 17.36 18.64
C VAL A 130 20.68 16.69 20.01
N GLY A 131 21.82 16.25 20.54
CA GLY A 131 21.91 15.62 21.85
C GLY A 131 21.89 16.62 23.00
N VAL A 132 21.49 16.14 24.18
CA VAL A 132 22.24 16.27 25.45
C VAL A 132 21.85 15.08 26.33
N VAL A 133 22.76 14.14 26.52
CA VAL A 133 22.73 13.25 27.69
C VAL A 133 23.24 14.07 28.86
N SER A 134 22.38 14.38 29.83
CA SER A 134 22.82 14.78 31.17
C SER A 134 22.34 13.75 32.18
N SER A 135 23.23 12.85 32.56
CA SER A 135 23.06 11.98 33.71
C SER A 135 23.06 12.83 35.00
N ARG A 136 21.97 12.82 35.77
CA ARG A 136 22.02 13.20 37.19
C ARG A 136 21.90 11.92 38.03
N ARG A 137 23.05 11.41 38.48
CA ARG A 137 23.11 10.45 39.59
C ARG A 137 22.76 11.19 40.88
N THR A 138 21.56 10.99 41.40
CA THR A 138 21.24 11.39 42.78
C THR A 138 21.80 10.35 43.73
N GLN A 139 22.87 10.70 44.44
CA GLN A 139 23.39 9.92 45.55
C GLN A 139 22.38 9.98 46.72
N VAL A 140 21.74 8.86 47.03
CA VAL A 140 21.01 8.69 48.29
C VAL A 140 22.05 8.40 49.37
N LYS A 141 22.40 9.39 50.18
CA LYS A 141 23.08 9.16 51.45
C LYS A 141 22.05 8.75 52.50
N GLN A 142 22.00 7.46 52.77
CA GLN A 142 21.52 6.91 54.03
C GLN A 142 22.37 7.49 55.17
N HIS A 143 21.74 8.09 56.18
CA HIS A 143 22.36 8.23 57.49
C HIS A 143 21.40 7.71 58.55
N LYS A 144 21.87 6.69 59.26
CA LYS A 144 21.24 6.03 60.39
C LYS A 144 22.01 6.47 61.63
N SER A 145 21.29 7.01 62.60
CA SER A 145 21.51 6.77 64.04
C SER A 145 20.19 7.00 64.76
#